data_AF-A0A498D901-F1
#
_entry.id   AF-A0A498D901-F1
#
_cell.length_a   1.000
_cell.length_b   1.000
_cell.length_c   1.000
_cell.angle_alpha   90.00
_cell.angle_beta   90.00
_cell.angle_gamma   90.00
#
_symmetry.space_group_name_H-M   'P 1'
#
loop_
_entity.id
_entity.type
_entity.pdbx_description
1 polymer ?
#
loop_
_entity_poly.entity_id
_entity_poly.type
_entity_poly.pdbx_seq_one_letter_code
_entity_poly.pdbx_strand_id
1 'polypeptide(L)'
;MTGNINETKEELLIQAVKTQYAILSLLDHTLLETYRYEKALPVEKQNKEIIHLTYQARNMIGKKPKLKEIYKKLEEDHGIMF
;
A
#
# COMPACT_ATOMS: atom_id res chain seq x y z
N MET A 1 -24.22 28.92 2.37
CA MET A 1 -22.87 29.43 2.71
C MET A 1 -21.89 28.28 2.51
N THR A 2 -21.32 28.17 1.31
CA THR A 2 -20.28 27.19 1.01
C THR A 2 -18.98 27.72 1.60
N GLY A 3 -18.60 27.22 2.77
CA GLY A 3 -17.33 27.57 3.39
C GLY A 3 -16.19 27.15 2.47
N ASN A 4 -15.45 28.12 1.95
CA ASN A 4 -14.16 27.88 1.33
C ASN A 4 -13.24 27.37 2.45
N ILE A 5 -13.08 26.06 2.54
CA ILE A 5 -12.03 25.45 3.35
C ILE A 5 -10.75 25.70 2.58
N ASN A 6 -9.99 26.72 3.00
CA ASN A 6 -8.57 26.79 2.61
C ASN A 6 -7.88 25.62 3.30
N GLU A 7 -7.87 24.45 2.66
CA GLU A 7 -7.07 23.32 3.12
C GLU A 7 -5.63 23.79 3.20
N THR A 8 -5.06 23.67 4.38
CA THR A 8 -3.66 24.03 4.60
C THR A 8 -2.78 23.08 3.79
N LYS A 9 -1.60 23.56 3.39
CA LYS A 9 -0.58 22.73 2.74
C LYS A 9 -0.32 21.44 3.53
N GLU A 10 -0.32 21.51 4.86
CA GLU A 10 -0.09 20.37 5.74
C GLU A 10 -1.22 19.34 5.66
N GLU A 11 -2.48 19.77 5.69
CA GLU A 11 -3.65 18.89 5.53
C GLU A 11 -3.62 18.16 4.18
N LEU A 12 -3.31 18.87 3.09
CA LEU A 12 -3.17 18.29 1.77
C LEU A 12 -2.04 17.23 1.70
N LEU A 13 -0.90 17.51 2.35
CA LEU A 13 0.20 16.56 2.42
C LEU A 13 -0.18 15.32 3.24
N ILE A 14 -0.87 15.49 4.38
CA ILE A 14 -1.35 14.37 5.19
C ILE A 14 -2.35 13.52 4.40
N GLN A 15 -3.31 14.13 3.72
CA GLN A 15 -4.27 13.41 2.87
C GLN A 15 -3.56 12.64 1.76
N ALA A 16 -2.57 13.24 1.08
CA ALA A 16 -1.79 12.58 0.04
C ALA A 16 -1.04 11.36 0.58
N VAL A 17 -0.38 11.48 1.74
CA VAL A 17 0.36 10.39 2.37
C VAL A 17 -0.58 9.27 2.81
N LYS A 18 -1.76 9.59 3.38
CA LYS A 18 -2.80 8.60 3.72
C LYS A 18 -3.32 7.86 2.50
N THR A 19 -3.54 8.59 1.41
CA THR A 19 -3.98 8.00 0.14
C THR A 19 -2.92 7.06 -0.42
N GLN A 20 -1.64 7.46 -0.39
CA GLN A 20 -0.53 6.59 -0.80
C GLN A 20 -0.45 5.31 0.04
N TYR A 21 -0.62 5.42 1.36
CA TYR A 21 -0.66 4.26 2.25
C TYR A 21 -1.81 3.31 1.90
N ALA A 22 -3.01 3.83 1.69
CA ALA A 22 -4.18 3.05 1.32
C ALA A 22 -3.99 2.34 -0.03
N ILE A 23 -3.45 3.03 -1.05
CA ILE A 23 -3.16 2.45 -2.36
C ILE A 23 -2.13 1.32 -2.23
N LEU A 24 -1.04 1.53 -1.50
CA LEU A 24 0.00 0.50 -1.31
C LEU A 24 -0.55 -0.71 -0.57
N SER A 25 -1.41 -0.51 0.42
CA SER A 25 -2.06 -1.57 1.18
C SER A 25 -3.01 -2.38 0.30
N LEU A 26 -3.83 -1.71 -0.50
CA LEU A 26 -4.71 -2.36 -1.48
C LEU A 26 -3.89 -3.17 -2.49
N LEU A 27 -2.81 -2.59 -3.04
CA LEU A 27 -1.95 -3.28 -4.00
C LEU A 27 -1.29 -4.52 -3.40
N ASP A 28 -0.73 -4.46 -2.19
CA ASP A 28 -0.14 -5.65 -1.55
C ASP A 28 -1.20 -6.75 -1.33
N HIS A 29 -2.41 -6.35 -0.92
CA HIS A 29 -3.51 -7.28 -0.73
C HIS A 29 -3.93 -7.96 -2.05
N THR A 30 -4.20 -7.18 -3.09
CA THR A 30 -4.58 -7.72 -4.41
C THR A 30 -3.49 -8.62 -4.97
N LEU A 31 -2.21 -8.26 -4.84
CA LEU A 31 -1.11 -9.11 -5.29
C LEU A 31 -1.00 -10.41 -4.47
N LEU A 32 -1.30 -10.37 -3.17
CA LEU A 32 -1.32 -11.55 -2.32
C LEU A 32 -2.43 -12.51 -2.73
N GLU A 33 -3.63 -11.98 -2.99
CA GLU A 33 -4.76 -12.76 -3.46
C GLU A 33 -4.48 -13.40 -4.81
N THR A 34 -3.96 -12.63 -5.77
CA THR A 34 -3.55 -13.15 -7.09
C THR A 34 -2.50 -14.26 -6.94
N TYR A 35 -1.47 -14.05 -6.11
CA TYR A 35 -0.47 -15.08 -5.83
C TYR A 35 -1.10 -16.36 -5.26
N ARG A 36 -2.01 -16.22 -4.28
CA ARG A 36 -2.69 -17.35 -3.64
C ARG A 36 -3.60 -18.09 -4.62
N TYR A 37 -4.35 -17.36 -5.42
CA TYR A 37 -5.22 -17.91 -6.45
C TYR A 37 -4.43 -18.75 -7.44
N GLU A 38 -3.36 -18.18 -8.03
CA GLU A 38 -2.51 -18.90 -8.98
C GLU A 38 -1.84 -20.12 -8.36
N LYS A 39 -1.40 -20.03 -7.10
CA LYS A 39 -0.79 -21.17 -6.39
C LYS A 39 -1.77 -22.27 -6.02
N ALA A 40 -3.07 -21.96 -5.94
CA ALA A 40 -4.10 -22.95 -5.65
C ALA A 40 -4.52 -23.77 -6.88
N LEU A 41 -4.18 -23.31 -8.09
CA LEU A 41 -4.45 -24.05 -9.33
C LEU A 41 -3.56 -25.31 -9.43
N PRO A 42 -4.01 -26.36 -10.15
CA PRO A 42 -3.16 -27.48 -10.54
C PRO A 42 -1.88 -26.99 -11.23
N VAL A 43 -0.75 -27.66 -10.99
CA VAL A 43 0.60 -27.21 -11.38
C VAL A 43 0.69 -26.87 -12.88
N GLU A 44 -0.01 -27.64 -13.70
CA GLU A 44 -0.02 -27.52 -15.17
C GLU A 44 -0.78 -26.26 -15.63
N LYS A 45 -1.65 -25.72 -14.78
CA LYS A 45 -2.46 -24.53 -15.03
C LYS A 45 -1.92 -23.27 -14.35
N GLN A 46 -0.89 -23.39 -13.51
CA GLN A 46 -0.31 -22.23 -12.82
C GLN A 46 0.42 -21.32 -13.79
N ASN A 47 0.13 -20.02 -13.74
CA ASN A 47 0.95 -19.04 -14.43
C ASN A 47 2.17 -18.67 -13.59
N LYS A 48 3.31 -19.33 -13.88
CA LYS A 48 4.58 -19.10 -13.16
C LYS A 48 5.08 -17.66 -13.24
N GLU A 49 4.79 -16.96 -14.34
CA GLU A 49 5.18 -15.56 -14.52
C GLU A 49 4.38 -14.66 -13.58
N ILE A 50 3.06 -14.83 -13.51
CA ILE A 50 2.22 -14.08 -12.56
C ILE A 50 2.64 -14.35 -11.11
N ILE A 51 2.89 -15.61 -10.76
CA ILE A 51 3.39 -15.99 -9.43
C ILE A 51 4.71 -15.26 -9.10
N HIS A 52 5.63 -15.21 -10.06
CA HIS A 52 6.91 -14.54 -9.87
C HIS A 52 6.75 -13.02 -9.72
N LEU A 53 5.98 -12.39 -10.62
CA LEU A 53 5.75 -10.95 -10.63
C LEU A 53 5.03 -10.49 -9.36
N THR A 54 3.97 -11.19 -8.94
CA THR A 54 3.25 -10.88 -7.70
C THR A 54 4.17 -11.00 -6.48
N TYR A 55 4.99 -12.05 -6.40
CA TYR A 55 5.96 -12.20 -5.31
C TYR A 55 7.01 -11.06 -5.29
N GLN A 56 7.55 -10.68 -6.44
CA GLN A 56 8.52 -9.59 -6.53
C GLN A 56 7.89 -8.23 -6.17
N ALA A 57 6.72 -7.92 -6.72
CA ALA A 57 6.01 -6.68 -6.46
C ALA A 57 5.68 -6.51 -4.97
N ARG A 58 5.19 -7.57 -4.32
CA ARG A 58 4.94 -7.56 -2.87
C ARG A 58 6.21 -7.38 -2.04
N ASN A 59 7.30 -8.00 -2.45
CA ASN A 59 8.60 -7.76 -1.83
C ASN A 59 9.04 -6.30 -1.96
N MET A 60 8.84 -5.67 -3.12
CA MET A 60 9.18 -4.25 -3.30
C MET A 60 8.30 -3.32 -2.45
N ILE A 61 7.01 -3.62 -2.32
CA ILE A 61 6.08 -2.85 -1.46
C ILE A 61 6.42 -3.06 0.02
N GLY A 62 6.59 -4.31 0.44
CA GLY A 62 6.87 -4.70 1.82
C GLY A 62 8.26 -4.28 2.32
N LYS A 63 9.27 -4.18 1.43
CA LYS A 63 10.65 -3.77 1.73
C LYS A 63 10.89 -2.27 1.57
N LYS A 64 9.92 -1.43 1.88
CA LYS A 64 10.15 0.02 2.07
C LYS A 64 10.27 0.34 3.58
N PRO A 65 11.36 -0.08 4.26
CA PRO A 65 11.50 0.12 5.71
C PRO A 65 11.45 1.60 6.08
N LYS A 66 12.11 2.46 5.28
CA LYS A 66 12.07 3.91 5.46
C LYS A 66 10.65 4.48 5.42
N LEU A 67 9.78 3.95 4.55
CA LEU A 67 8.39 4.42 4.45
C LEU A 67 7.56 3.96 5.66
N LYS A 68 7.75 2.71 6.10
CA LYS A 68 7.13 2.19 7.33
C LYS A 68 7.58 2.95 8.57
N GLU A 69 8.86 3.30 8.66
CA GLU A 69 9.40 4.16 9.72
C GLU A 69 8.79 5.55 9.71
N ILE A 70 8.59 6.14 8.52
CA ILE A 70 7.91 7.44 8.39
C ILE A 70 6.46 7.34 8.88
N TYR A 71 5.69 6.33 8.46
CA TYR A 71 4.32 6.15 8.94
C TYR A 71 4.27 5.97 10.45
N LYS A 72 5.16 5.13 11.00
CA LYS A 72 5.27 4.92 12.44
C LYS A 72 5.57 6.21 13.20
N LYS A 73 6.50 7.05 12.71
CA LYS A 73 6.79 8.37 13.32
C LYS A 73 5.60 9.32 13.22
N LEU A 74 4.89 9.32 12.09
CA LEU A 74 3.68 10.13 11.92
C LEU A 74 2.57 9.69 12.90
N GLU A 75 2.46 8.41 13.20
CA GLU A 75 1.55 7.88 14.23
C GLU A 75 2.01 8.25 15.65
N GLU A 76 3.26 7.92 16.01
CA GLU A 76 3.80 8.05 17.37
C GLU A 76 4.05 9.51 17.78
N ASP A 77 4.66 10.31 16.91
CA ASP A 77 5.12 11.67 17.23
C ASP A 77 4.05 12.73 16.89
N HIS A 78 3.14 12.41 15.96
CA HIS A 78 2.18 13.38 15.40
C HIS A 78 0.71 12.94 15.47
N GLY A 79 0.39 11.74 15.97
CA GLY A 79 -0.99 11.26 16.13
C GLY A 79 -1.75 11.03 14.82
N ILE A 80 -1.04 10.90 13.69
CA ILE A 80 -1.64 10.70 12.38
C ILE A 80 -1.89 9.20 12.15
N MET A 81 -3.17 8.80 12.18
CA MET A 81 -3.57 7.41 11.94
C MET A 81 -3.70 7.08 10.44
N PHE A 82 -3.19 5.92 10.03
CA PHE A 82 -3.17 5.42 8.64
C PHE A 82 -4.09 4.21 8.41
#